data_AF-A0A920BBR9-F1
#
_entry.id   AF-A0A920BBR9-F1
#
_cell.length_a   1.000
_cell.length_b   1.000
_cell.length_c   1.000
_cell.angle_alpha   90.00
_cell.angle_beta   90.00
_cell.angle_gamma   90.00
#
_symmetry.space_group_name_H-M   'P 1'
#
loop_
_entity.id
_entity.type
_entity.pdbx_description
1 polymer ?
#
loop_
_entity_poly.entity_id
_entity_poly.type
_entity_poly.pdbx_seq_one_letter_code
_entity_poly.pdbx_strand_id
1 'polypeptide(L)'
;MGTHGIERWTVITIGFIYLLGVQGITIRIHLPLNNRLQRLEIDEMDPESLSKERNKFETRWNYFNNIRTLIAFAVSFSLMLFIYAN
;
A
#
# COMPACT_ATOMS: atom_id res chain seq x y z
N MET A 1 -31.05 -2.47 -15.24
CA MET A 1 -30.44 -2.17 -13.93
C MET A 1 -30.90 -0.77 -13.53
N GLY A 2 -31.59 -0.57 -12.41
CA GLY A 2 -31.91 0.79 -11.94
C GLY A 2 -30.65 1.54 -11.48
N THR A 3 -30.73 2.87 -11.32
CA THR A 3 -29.62 3.73 -10.86
C THR A 3 -28.98 3.22 -9.56
N HIS A 4 -29.80 2.76 -8.60
CA HIS A 4 -29.36 2.13 -7.35
C HIS A 4 -28.54 0.84 -7.51
N GLY A 5 -28.69 0.14 -8.65
CA GLY A 5 -27.86 -1.02 -8.96
C GLY A 5 -26.47 -0.60 -9.40
N ILE A 6 -26.39 0.42 -10.26
CA ILE A 6 -25.14 0.97 -10.76
C ILE A 6 -24.33 1.58 -9.61
N GLU A 7 -24.97 2.34 -8.71
CA GLU A 7 -24.32 2.94 -7.53
C GLU A 7 -23.63 1.89 -6.64
N ARG A 8 -24.33 0.78 -6.35
CA ARG A 8 -23.77 -0.33 -5.55
C ARG A 8 -22.53 -0.95 -6.20
N TRP A 9 -22.60 -1.24 -7.50
CA TRP A 9 -21.46 -1.80 -8.23
C TRP A 9 -20.28 -0.84 -8.31
N THR A 10 -20.54 0.46 -8.41
CA THR A 10 -19.49 1.50 -8.37
C THR A 10 -18.75 1.48 -7.04
N VAL A 11 -19.45 1.50 -5.90
CA VAL A 11 -18.81 1.47 -4.57
C VAL A 11 -18.00 0.19 -4.37
N ILE A 12 -18.54 -0.96 -4.78
CA ILE A 12 -17.83 -2.25 -4.71
C ILE A 12 -16.54 -2.20 -5.52
N THR A 13 -16.60 -1.65 -6.74
CA THR A 13 -15.44 -1.54 -7.63
C THR A 13 -14.37 -0.63 -7.02
N ILE A 14 -14.75 0.53 -6.48
CA ILE A 14 -13.85 1.47 -5.80
C ILE A 14 -13.16 0.77 -4.61
N GLY A 15 -13.92 0.07 -3.76
CA GLY A 15 -13.37 -0.68 -2.63
C GLY A 15 -12.43 -1.80 -3.07
N PHE A 16 -12.75 -2.50 -4.16
CA PHE A 16 -11.90 -3.56 -4.71
C PHE A 16 -10.56 -3.01 -5.24
N ILE A 17 -10.57 -1.85 -5.90
CA ILE A 17 -9.35 -1.15 -6.32
C ILE A 17 -8.49 -0.79 -5.10
N TYR A 18 -9.09 -0.31 -4.02
CA TYR A 18 -8.35 -0.06 -2.76
C TYR A 18 -7.68 -1.34 -2.26
N LEU A 19 -8.43 -2.45 -2.15
CA LEU A 19 -7.89 -3.72 -1.67
C LEU A 19 -6.74 -4.19 -2.54
N LEU A 20 -6.88 -4.20 -3.87
CA LEU A 20 -5.81 -4.64 -4.75
C LEU A 20 -4.59 -3.71 -4.72
N GLY A 21 -4.80 -2.39 -4.80
CA GLY A 21 -3.70 -1.44 -4.86
C GLY A 21 -2.96 -1.28 -3.54
N VAL A 22 -3.68 -1.21 -2.42
CA VAL A 22 -3.08 -1.01 -1.09
C VAL A 22 -2.66 -2.34 -0.46
N GLN A 23 -3.57 -3.32 -0.39
CA GLN A 23 -3.28 -4.60 0.26
C GLN A 23 -2.38 -5.47 -0.62
N GLY A 24 -2.56 -5.45 -1.96
CA GLY A 24 -1.68 -6.17 -2.87
C GLY A 24 -0.22 -5.74 -2.77
N ILE A 25 0.06 -4.42 -2.74
CA ILE A 25 1.42 -3.90 -2.52
C ILE A 25 1.94 -4.27 -1.12
N THR A 26 1.08 -4.26 -0.11
CA THR A 26 1.47 -4.61 1.25
C THR A 26 1.91 -6.08 1.33
N ILE A 27 1.10 -7.00 0.82
CA ILE A 27 1.40 -8.44 0.82
C ILE A 27 2.63 -8.77 -0.02
N ARG A 28 2.75 -8.19 -1.22
CA ARG A 28 3.84 -8.55 -2.16
C ARG A 28 5.17 -7.89 -1.87
N ILE A 29 5.16 -6.69 -1.27
CA ILE A 29 6.38 -5.89 -1.10
C ILE A 29 6.72 -5.68 0.38
N HIS A 30 5.77 -5.16 1.16
CA HIS A 30 6.05 -4.77 2.54
C HIS A 30 6.25 -5.99 3.44
N LEU A 31 5.42 -7.03 3.28
CA LEU A 31 5.55 -8.25 4.07
C LEU A 31 6.91 -8.95 3.84
N PRO A 32 7.38 -9.19 2.60
CA PRO A 32 8.73 -9.71 2.37
C PRO A 32 9.86 -8.82 2.89
N LEU A 33 9.71 -7.49 2.78
CA LEU A 33 10.69 -6.53 3.30
C LEU A 33 10.80 -6.62 4.83
N ASN A 34 9.66 -6.66 5.53
CA ASN A 34 9.60 -6.79 6.98
C ASN A 34 10.17 -8.13 7.43
N ASN A 35 9.82 -9.22 6.74
CA ASN A 35 10.36 -10.55 7.02
C ASN A 35 11.88 -10.59 6.82
N ARG A 36 12.44 -9.80 5.89
CA ARG A 36 13.89 -9.69 5.72
C ARG A 36 14.54 -9.02 6.94
N LEU A 37 13.99 -7.90 7.41
CA LEU A 37 14.50 -7.21 8.60
C LEU A 37 14.50 -8.12 9.83
N GLN A 38 13.45 -8.92 10.02
CA GLN A 38 13.34 -9.87 11.13
C GLN A 38 14.41 -10.97 11.14
N ARG A 39 15.08 -11.21 10.01
CA ARG A 39 16.16 -12.21 9.89
C ARG A 39 17.56 -11.62 10.05
N LEU A 40 17.69 -10.31 10.25
CA LEU A 40 18.99 -9.68 10.45
C LEU A 40 19.42 -9.85 11.91
N GLU A 41 20.64 -10.34 12.12
CA GLU A 41 21.29 -10.42 13.44
C GLU A 41 21.94 -9.08 13.76
N ILE A 42 21.11 -8.09 14.13
CA ILE A 42 21.51 -6.68 14.29
C ILE A 42 22.69 -6.53 15.27
N ASP A 43 22.73 -7.37 16.30
CA ASP A 43 23.76 -7.34 17.35
C ASP A 43 25.13 -7.86 16.89
N GLU A 44 25.16 -8.63 15.79
CA GLU A 44 26.39 -9.20 15.23
C GLU A 44 26.91 -8.39 14.01
N MET A 45 26.09 -7.48 13.49
CA MET A 45 26.42 -6.69 12.32
C MET A 45 27.24 -5.44 12.68
N ASP A 46 28.26 -5.15 11.87
CA ASP A 46 28.99 -3.91 11.98
C ASP A 46 28.13 -2.69 11.53
N PRO A 47 28.46 -1.47 11.99
CA PRO A 47 27.69 -0.27 11.66
C PRO A 47 27.55 0.02 10.16
N GLU A 48 28.55 -0.33 9.34
CA GLU A 48 28.51 -0.10 7.89
C GLU A 48 27.51 -1.05 7.22
N SER A 49 27.53 -2.33 7.60
CA SER A 49 26.58 -3.33 7.14
C SER A 49 25.13 -3.00 7.52
N LEU A 50 24.91 -2.52 8.75
CA LEU A 50 23.60 -2.05 9.20
C LEU A 50 23.09 -0.87 8.37
N SER A 51 23.96 0.10 8.09
CA SER A 51 23.62 1.26 7.25
C SER A 51 23.22 0.84 5.83
N LYS A 52 23.93 -0.14 5.24
CA LYS A 52 23.61 -0.69 3.91
C LYS A 52 22.24 -1.37 3.88
N GLU A 53 21.95 -2.24 4.85
CA GLU A 53 20.64 -2.91 4.91
C GLU A 53 19.49 -1.94 5.19
N ARG A 54 19.71 -0.93 6.05
CA ARG A 54 18.75 0.15 6.28
C ARG A 54 18.45 0.90 4.99
N ASN A 55 19.47 1.37 4.27
CA ASN A 55 19.27 2.11 3.01
C ASN A 55 18.52 1.28 1.97
N LYS A 56 18.84 -0.01 1.86
CA LYS A 56 18.15 -0.94 0.95
C LYS A 56 16.69 -1.19 1.33
N PHE A 57 16.40 -1.26 2.64
CA PHE A 57 15.03 -1.36 3.13
C PHE A 57 14.26 -0.06 2.89
N GLU A 58 14.77 1.07 3.39
CA GLU A 58 14.10 2.37 3.34
C GLU A 58 13.83 2.82 1.91
N THR A 59 14.79 2.66 1.00
CA THR A 59 14.62 3.06 -0.41
C THR A 59 13.42 2.36 -1.04
N ARG A 60 13.34 1.03 -0.87
CA ARG A 60 12.24 0.25 -1.45
C ARG A 60 10.93 0.47 -0.68
N TRP A 61 11.00 0.50 0.65
CA TRP A 61 9.83 0.70 1.50
C TRP A 61 9.17 2.06 1.23
N ASN A 62 9.95 3.15 1.24
CA ASN A 62 9.45 4.51 1.01
C ASN A 62 8.84 4.67 -0.38
N TYR A 63 9.49 4.11 -1.41
CA TYR A 63 8.96 4.16 -2.77
C TYR A 63 7.57 3.51 -2.87
N PHE A 64 7.42 2.28 -2.38
CA PHE A 64 6.14 1.57 -2.43
C PHE A 64 5.11 2.10 -1.42
N ASN A 65 5.55 2.70 -0.31
CA ASN A 65 4.68 3.39 0.63
C ASN A 65 4.06 4.63 -0.01
N ASN A 66 4.84 5.42 -0.76
CA ASN A 66 4.33 6.57 -1.50
C ASN A 66 3.29 6.16 -2.56
N ILE A 67 3.54 5.06 -3.29
CA ILE A 67 2.55 4.51 -4.24
C ILE A 67 1.27 4.11 -3.51
N ARG A 68 1.38 3.40 -2.38
CA ARG A 68 0.23 2.99 -1.57
C ARG A 68 -0.58 4.20 -1.09
N THR A 69 0.10 5.25 -0.62
CA THR A 69 -0.54 6.50 -0.19
C THR A 69 -1.27 7.19 -1.34
N LEU A 70 -0.65 7.29 -2.51
CA LEU A 70 -1.27 7.89 -3.69
C LEU A 70 -2.55 7.13 -4.10
N ILE A 71 -2.49 5.79 -4.14
CA ILE A 71 -3.66 4.96 -4.46
C ILE A 71 -4.75 5.15 -3.40
N ALA A 72 -4.39 5.06 -2.11
CA ALA A 72 -5.35 5.22 -1.01
C ALA A 72 -6.04 6.58 -1.06
N PHE A 73 -5.27 7.64 -1.31
CA PHE A 73 -5.78 8.99 -1.47
C PHE A 73 -6.72 9.10 -2.68
N ALA A 74 -6.28 8.67 -3.86
CA ALA A 74 -7.08 8.75 -5.08
C ALA A 74 -8.40 7.99 -4.94
N VAL A 75 -8.37 6.77 -4.40
CA VAL A 75 -9.56 5.95 -4.19
C VAL A 75 -10.50 6.58 -3.16
N SER A 76 -9.99 7.07 -2.04
CA SER A 76 -10.81 7.74 -1.02
C SER A 76 -11.44 9.02 -1.56
N PHE A 77 -10.69 9.80 -2.33
CA PHE A 77 -11.18 11.01 -2.97
C PHE A 77 -12.27 10.69 -4.01
N SER A 78 -12.06 9.68 -4.86
CA SER A 78 -13.09 9.22 -5.81
C SER A 78 -14.36 8.74 -5.10
N LEU A 79 -14.22 8.03 -3.97
CA LEU A 79 -15.36 7.61 -3.15
C LEU A 79 -16.12 8.83 -2.59
N MET A 80 -15.41 9.81 -2.03
CA MET A 80 -16.02 11.03 -1.51
C MET A 80 -16.77 11.81 -2.61
N LEU A 81 -16.15 11.99 -3.78
CA LEU A 81 -16.80 12.64 -4.91
C LEU A 81 -18.05 11.89 -5.37
N PHE A 82 -17.98 10.57 -5.42
CA PHE A 82 -19.12 9.74 -5.81
C PHE A 82 -20.28 9.88 -4.82
N ILE A 83 -20.00 9.87 -3.51
CA ILE A 83 -21.02 10.05 -2.47
C ILE A 83 -21.57 11.47 -2.44
N TYR A 84 -20.77 12.48 -2.75
CA TYR A 84 -21.25 13.87 -2.77
C TYR A 84 -22.12 14.17 -4.01
N ALA A 85 -21.83 13.53 -5.14
CA ALA A 85 -22.48 13.79 -6.42
C ALA A 85 -23.77 12.98 -6.67
N ASN A 86 -24.09 12.00 -5.82
CA ASN A 86 -25.26 11.12 -5.91
C ASN A 86 -25.99 11.09 -4.57
#